data_AF-A0A7D8ULY2-F1
#
_entry.id   AF-A0A7D8ULY2-F1
#
_cell.length_a   1.000
_cell.length_b   1.000
_cell.length_c   1.000
_cell.angle_alpha   90.00
_cell.angle_beta   90.00
_cell.angle_gamma   90.00
#
_symmetry.space_group_name_H-M   'P 1'
#
loop_
_entity.id
_entity.type
_entity.pdbx_description
1 polymer ?
#
loop_
_entity_poly.entity_id
_entity_poly.type
_entity_poly.pdbx_seq_one_letter_code
_entity_poly.pdbx_strand_id
1 'polypeptide(L)'
;MPTPTSQYVALSASYGLASVILSVFLGLAVAAFLKYLKDEDNTSTSLKAHEVEAQLGPWHSAPDKWIPFENQTVPLGPAINARLADGFCGVNEVQLSRLPYAEADTLESSSRSKDTTTLNPSKNWAHVALEPLTLHDGKLCVKISRATLMTLFALTNAQPVFSYSAAAGYRSAYPSYCGQWSISWPIGKPCTVSLAPHDSNSAATDVYPPEFSVRVDKCVEMLAGIVSDGAGWKLAFPGRAIGPGPWRLEEYKKGFPGAHGSRQLYNMMGGKVVEVDLLTLVRCETDAQKSALKLEVPCLIGDNDLAVVFVPEPVQALLAQALDCLPWSSLSWSMHRGLKDMLLVYGKPAMNRHRCDLAIMLKYVAKERESVLVEKGWDAQFVRNYMGGMAESSIMAGAGSSGDLVRIVIALVEVLLEDSQVGRSKNKDQTKFWRGQRTQGGNMDLGMDEIIGLVKYFVLEWSQELDYQLYHQLPVSLFLT
;
A
#
# COMPACT_ATOMS: atom_id res chain seq x y z
N MET A 1 63.40 -39.45 -67.24
CA MET A 1 63.16 -38.00 -67.08
C MET A 1 61.86 -37.81 -66.29
N PRO A 2 61.77 -36.85 -65.37
CA PRO A 2 61.38 -37.10 -63.97
C PRO A 2 60.02 -36.49 -63.51
N THR A 3 59.63 -36.88 -62.29
CA THR A 3 58.59 -36.38 -61.32
C THR A 3 58.43 -34.85 -61.21
N PRO A 4 57.28 -34.26 -60.77
CA PRO A 4 56.77 -34.27 -59.36
C PRO A 4 55.23 -34.46 -59.20
N THR A 5 54.73 -35.23 -58.21
CA THR A 5 54.26 -34.87 -56.85
C THR A 5 53.14 -33.81 -56.72
N SER A 6 52.03 -34.21 -56.08
CA SER A 6 51.45 -33.63 -54.84
C SER A 6 49.93 -33.45 -54.84
N GLN A 7 49.35 -33.62 -53.64
CA GLN A 7 48.00 -33.28 -53.19
C GLN A 7 46.87 -34.23 -53.60
N TYR A 8 46.39 -35.04 -52.64
CA TYR A 8 44.97 -35.28 -52.30
C TYR A 8 44.81 -36.51 -51.38
N VAL A 9 45.59 -36.60 -50.29
CA VAL A 9 45.24 -37.44 -49.14
C VAL A 9 45.65 -36.71 -47.85
N ALA A 10 45.00 -35.59 -47.57
CA ALA A 10 45.09 -34.89 -46.28
C ALA A 10 43.93 -33.91 -46.13
N LEU A 11 42.68 -34.39 -46.20
CA LEU A 11 41.50 -33.52 -45.96
C LEU A 11 40.25 -34.23 -45.41
N SER A 12 40.38 -35.47 -44.91
CA SER A 12 39.27 -36.15 -44.21
C SER A 12 39.55 -36.45 -42.73
N ALA A 13 40.78 -36.23 -42.23
CA ALA A 13 41.11 -36.45 -40.82
C ALA A 13 41.04 -35.18 -39.95
N SER A 14 41.01 -33.98 -40.55
CA SER A 14 41.04 -32.70 -39.83
C SER A 14 39.65 -32.19 -39.39
N TYR A 15 38.56 -32.68 -40.00
CA TYR A 15 37.19 -32.28 -39.63
C TYR A 15 36.59 -33.14 -38.51
N GLY A 16 37.09 -34.37 -38.31
CA GLY A 16 36.68 -35.24 -37.20
C GLY A 16 37.24 -34.79 -35.85
N LEU A 17 38.52 -34.39 -35.79
CA LEU A 17 39.12 -33.92 -34.54
C LEU A 17 38.62 -32.53 -34.13
N ALA A 18 38.38 -31.61 -35.07
CA ALA A 18 37.85 -30.28 -34.75
C ALA A 18 36.41 -30.32 -34.23
N SER A 19 35.56 -31.22 -34.76
CA SER A 19 34.19 -31.43 -34.28
C SER A 19 34.15 -32.09 -32.90
N VAL A 20 34.99 -33.10 -32.66
CA VAL A 20 35.09 -33.75 -31.35
C VAL A 20 35.67 -32.80 -30.30
N ILE A 21 36.71 -32.02 -30.64
CA ILE A 21 37.30 -31.03 -29.72
C ILE A 21 36.31 -29.90 -29.40
N LEU A 22 35.57 -29.36 -30.37
CA LEU A 22 34.55 -28.34 -30.08
C LEU A 22 33.40 -28.89 -29.21
N SER A 23 32.98 -30.14 -29.44
CA SER A 23 31.90 -30.75 -28.65
C SER A 23 32.32 -31.10 -27.22
N VAL A 24 33.60 -31.47 -27.00
CA VAL A 24 34.16 -31.69 -25.66
C VAL A 24 34.36 -30.36 -24.92
N PHE A 25 34.79 -29.29 -25.60
CA PHE A 25 34.89 -27.96 -24.98
C PHE A 25 33.52 -27.32 -24.72
N LEU A 26 32.51 -27.57 -25.56
CA LEU A 26 31.13 -27.15 -25.30
C LEU A 26 30.51 -27.95 -24.16
N GLY A 27 30.78 -29.26 -24.08
CA GLY A 27 30.37 -30.11 -22.96
C GLY A 27 31.05 -29.72 -21.64
N LEU A 28 32.33 -29.37 -21.65
CA LEU A 28 33.06 -28.86 -20.48
C LEU A 28 32.65 -27.43 -20.12
N ALA A 29 32.32 -26.56 -21.09
CA ALA A 29 31.82 -25.21 -20.83
C ALA A 29 30.38 -25.24 -20.28
N VAL A 30 29.53 -26.14 -20.78
CA VAL A 30 28.18 -26.37 -20.23
C VAL A 30 28.27 -27.05 -18.87
N ALA A 31 29.18 -28.01 -18.66
CA ALA A 31 29.40 -28.61 -17.35
C ALA A 31 30.03 -27.61 -16.37
N ALA A 32 30.92 -26.73 -16.80
CA ALA A 32 31.49 -25.66 -16.00
C ALA A 32 30.49 -24.54 -15.74
N PHE A 33 29.57 -24.25 -16.67
CA PHE A 33 28.47 -23.31 -16.50
C PHE A 33 27.38 -23.88 -15.60
N LEU A 34 27.04 -25.18 -15.73
CA LEU A 34 26.14 -25.89 -14.82
C LEU A 34 26.78 -26.09 -13.44
N LYS A 35 28.10 -26.31 -13.37
CA LYS A 35 28.84 -26.32 -12.11
C LYS A 35 28.98 -24.91 -11.53
N TYR A 36 29.10 -23.87 -12.34
CA TYR A 36 29.09 -22.47 -11.91
C TYR A 36 27.69 -22.05 -11.44
N LEU A 37 26.61 -22.50 -12.08
CA LEU A 37 25.24 -22.31 -11.61
C LEU A 37 24.98 -23.12 -10.32
N LYS A 38 25.56 -24.33 -10.20
CA LYS A 38 25.50 -25.16 -9.00
C LYS A 38 26.38 -24.63 -7.86
N ASP A 39 27.50 -23.97 -8.18
CA ASP A 39 28.43 -23.37 -7.21
C ASP A 39 28.05 -21.90 -6.88
N GLU A 40 27.30 -21.18 -7.74
CA GLU A 40 26.59 -19.94 -7.36
C GLU A 40 25.43 -20.23 -6.39
N ASP A 41 24.93 -21.48 -6.38
CA ASP A 41 23.97 -21.99 -5.39
C ASP A 41 24.65 -22.50 -4.09
N ASN A 42 25.98 -22.43 -3.93
CA ASN A 42 26.66 -22.93 -2.72
C ASN A 42 26.54 -22.04 -1.47
N THR A 43 25.61 -21.08 -1.43
CA THR A 43 25.07 -20.57 -0.16
C THR A 43 23.91 -21.42 0.36
N SER A 44 23.40 -22.36 -0.43
CA SER A 44 22.37 -23.34 -0.03
C SER A 44 22.96 -24.45 0.83
N THR A 45 23.08 -24.19 2.13
CA THR A 45 22.88 -25.28 3.10
C THR A 45 21.45 -25.78 2.90
N SER A 46 21.28 -27.02 2.44
CA SER A 46 19.93 -27.55 2.21
C SER A 46 19.16 -27.53 3.53
N LEU A 47 18.06 -26.79 3.59
CA LEU A 47 17.17 -26.81 4.75
C LEU A 47 16.63 -28.23 4.96
N LYS A 48 16.60 -28.68 6.21
CA LYS A 48 15.95 -29.95 6.58
C LYS A 48 14.43 -29.77 6.49
N ALA A 49 13.69 -30.87 6.29
CA ALA A 49 12.22 -30.83 6.15
C ALA A 49 11.51 -30.09 7.31
N HIS A 50 11.96 -30.28 8.55
CA HIS A 50 11.41 -29.57 9.72
C HIS A 50 11.71 -28.06 9.71
N GLU A 51 12.83 -27.63 9.11
CA GLU A 51 13.18 -26.20 8.98
C GLU A 51 12.33 -25.55 7.87
N VAL A 52 12.03 -26.30 6.81
CA VAL A 52 11.10 -25.88 5.76
C VAL A 52 9.68 -25.79 6.31
N GLU A 53 9.23 -26.78 7.08
CA GLU A 53 7.92 -26.79 7.74
C GLU A 53 7.76 -25.61 8.71
N ALA A 54 8.79 -25.33 9.53
CA ALA A 54 8.78 -24.19 10.44
C ALA A 54 8.67 -22.84 9.72
N GLN A 55 9.29 -22.69 8.54
CA GLN A 55 9.24 -21.45 7.76
C GLN A 55 7.94 -21.30 6.95
N LEU A 56 7.41 -22.38 6.39
CA LEU A 56 6.21 -22.32 5.54
C LEU A 56 4.90 -22.45 6.30
N GLY A 57 4.94 -23.02 7.51
CA GLY A 57 3.76 -23.27 8.33
C GLY A 57 2.67 -24.02 7.54
N PRO A 58 1.42 -23.52 7.50
CA PRO A 58 0.30 -24.18 6.82
C PRO A 58 0.53 -24.47 5.33
N TRP A 59 1.42 -23.74 4.65
CA TRP A 59 1.71 -23.92 3.23
C TRP A 59 2.57 -25.14 2.93
N HIS A 60 3.23 -25.71 3.94
CA HIS A 60 4.01 -26.94 3.80
C HIS A 60 3.14 -28.15 3.40
N SER A 61 1.84 -28.12 3.72
CA SER A 61 0.93 -29.26 3.58
C SER A 61 -0.11 -29.12 2.46
N ALA A 62 0.04 -28.16 1.53
CA ALA A 62 -0.90 -27.96 0.43
C ALA A 62 -1.09 -29.27 -0.37
N PRO A 63 -2.32 -29.84 -0.39
CA PRO A 63 -2.55 -31.18 -0.91
C PRO A 63 -2.58 -31.19 -2.45
N ASP A 64 -2.26 -32.36 -3.02
CA ASP A 64 -2.56 -32.79 -4.40
C ASP A 64 -1.58 -32.53 -5.55
N LYS A 65 -0.27 -32.38 -5.29
CA LYS A 65 0.74 -32.70 -6.32
C LYS A 65 1.73 -33.74 -5.83
N TRP A 66 1.37 -35.01 -6.03
CA TRP A 66 2.32 -36.11 -6.09
C TRP A 66 3.39 -35.78 -7.14
N ILE A 67 4.64 -35.62 -6.71
CA ILE A 67 5.82 -35.57 -7.60
C ILE A 67 6.65 -36.81 -7.25
N PRO A 68 6.92 -37.71 -8.21
CA PRO A 68 7.65 -38.94 -7.94
C PRO A 68 9.11 -38.62 -7.56
N PHE A 69 9.59 -39.37 -6.57
CA PHE A 69 10.94 -39.37 -6.00
C PHE A 69 12.04 -39.21 -7.06
N GLU A 70 12.84 -38.13 -6.98
CA GLU A 70 14.31 -38.12 -7.18
C GLU A 70 14.97 -36.71 -7.30
N ASN A 71 14.23 -35.60 -7.29
CA ASN A 71 14.84 -34.26 -7.26
C ASN A 71 14.43 -33.50 -6.01
N GLN A 72 15.39 -32.78 -5.38
CA GLN A 72 15.14 -31.81 -4.31
C GLN A 72 13.85 -31.05 -4.60
N THR A 73 12.79 -31.32 -3.84
CA THR A 73 11.51 -30.62 -3.96
C THR A 73 11.76 -29.18 -3.57
N VAL A 74 11.86 -28.30 -4.57
CA VAL A 74 11.98 -26.86 -4.34
C VAL A 74 10.74 -26.43 -3.57
N PRO A 75 10.88 -25.89 -2.35
CA PRO A 75 9.74 -25.49 -1.55
C PRO A 75 8.90 -24.47 -2.33
N LEU A 76 7.58 -24.65 -2.33
CA LEU A 76 6.66 -23.75 -3.01
C LEU A 76 6.02 -22.81 -1.98
N GLY A 77 5.76 -21.58 -2.38
CA GLY A 77 5.05 -20.61 -1.57
C GLY A 77 4.15 -19.71 -2.42
N PRO A 78 3.33 -18.87 -1.79
CA PRO A 78 2.36 -18.06 -2.51
C PRO A 78 3.05 -17.05 -3.44
N ALA A 79 2.54 -16.93 -4.66
CA ALA A 79 2.91 -15.87 -5.57
C ALA A 79 2.30 -14.55 -5.07
N ILE A 80 3.11 -13.72 -4.43
CA ILE A 80 2.65 -12.46 -3.85
C ILE A 80 2.69 -11.38 -4.94
N ASN A 81 1.50 -10.99 -5.40
CA ASN A 81 1.32 -9.90 -6.34
C ASN A 81 0.20 -8.97 -5.85
N ALA A 82 0.39 -7.69 -6.07
CA ALA A 82 -0.57 -6.66 -5.73
C ALA A 82 -0.65 -5.73 -6.94
N ARG A 83 -1.79 -5.72 -7.64
CA ARG A 83 -2.05 -4.88 -8.82
C ARG A 83 -3.47 -4.32 -8.76
N LEU A 84 -3.74 -3.25 -9.50
CA LEU A 84 -5.08 -2.64 -9.59
C LEU A 84 -6.12 -3.61 -10.18
N ALA A 85 -5.77 -4.30 -11.27
CA ALA A 85 -6.70 -5.20 -11.96
C ALA A 85 -6.86 -6.55 -11.23
N ASP A 86 -5.79 -7.01 -10.58
CA ASP A 86 -5.72 -8.36 -9.99
C ASP A 86 -5.93 -8.34 -8.46
N GLY A 87 -6.07 -7.15 -7.85
CA GLY A 87 -6.07 -6.99 -6.41
C GLY A 87 -4.76 -7.45 -5.75
N PHE A 88 -4.82 -7.76 -4.46
CA PHE A 88 -3.80 -8.46 -3.70
C PHE A 88 -4.06 -9.96 -3.78
N CYS A 89 -3.20 -10.68 -4.50
CA CYS A 89 -3.31 -12.12 -4.74
C CYS A 89 -4.69 -12.56 -5.28
N GLY A 90 -5.34 -11.75 -6.10
CA GLY A 90 -6.68 -12.03 -6.64
C GLY A 90 -7.83 -11.35 -5.89
N VAL A 91 -7.54 -10.64 -4.78
CA VAL A 91 -8.55 -10.06 -3.89
C VAL A 91 -8.37 -8.56 -3.76
N ASN A 92 -9.38 -7.76 -4.16
CA ASN A 92 -9.28 -6.31 -4.07
C ASN A 92 -9.56 -5.76 -2.66
N GLU A 93 -10.40 -6.45 -1.88
CA GLU A 93 -10.74 -6.08 -0.51
C GLU A 93 -10.17 -7.10 0.47
N VAL A 94 -9.15 -6.68 1.24
CA VAL A 94 -8.41 -7.56 2.15
C VAL A 94 -8.73 -7.23 3.60
N GLN A 95 -8.76 -8.24 4.46
CA GLN A 95 -8.82 -8.03 5.91
C GLN A 95 -7.38 -7.91 6.45
N LEU A 96 -7.08 -6.79 7.09
CA LEU A 96 -5.83 -6.60 7.82
C LEU A 96 -6.03 -6.94 9.28
N SER A 97 -5.15 -7.80 9.80
CA SER A 97 -5.16 -8.26 11.19
C SER A 97 -3.86 -7.90 11.89
N ARG A 98 -3.94 -7.58 13.19
CA ARG A 98 -2.77 -7.62 14.10
C ARG A 98 -2.70 -9.01 14.69
N LEU A 99 -1.70 -9.81 14.31
CA LEU A 99 -1.50 -11.12 14.91
C LEU A 99 -0.66 -10.98 16.18
N PRO A 100 -1.17 -11.35 17.37
CA PRO A 100 -0.35 -11.44 18.57
C PRO A 100 0.61 -12.63 18.47
N TYR A 101 1.87 -12.42 18.86
CA TYR A 101 2.95 -13.42 18.76
C TYR A 101 2.66 -14.71 19.57
N ALA A 102 1.77 -14.66 20.56
CA ALA A 102 1.52 -15.77 21.49
C ALA A 102 0.65 -16.92 20.94
N GLU A 103 -0.07 -16.75 19.83
CA GLU A 103 -0.96 -17.80 19.29
C GLU A 103 -0.39 -18.56 18.10
N ALA A 104 0.80 -18.19 17.60
CA ALA A 104 1.49 -18.93 16.55
C ALA A 104 2.16 -20.23 17.07
N ASP A 105 2.51 -20.29 18.35
CA ASP A 105 3.28 -21.40 18.94
C ASP A 105 2.48 -22.33 19.89
N THR A 106 1.19 -22.08 20.14
CA THR A 106 0.35 -22.95 20.99
C THR A 106 -1.01 -23.27 20.38
N LEU A 107 -1.00 -24.14 19.37
CA LEU A 107 -2.20 -24.83 18.87
C LEU A 107 -2.59 -26.06 19.71
N GLU A 108 -2.01 -26.23 20.90
CA GLU A 108 -2.43 -27.25 21.85
C GLU A 108 -2.66 -26.66 23.24
N SER A 109 -3.91 -26.76 23.70
CA SER A 109 -4.40 -26.52 25.06
C SER A 109 -4.63 -25.06 25.51
N SER A 110 -5.86 -24.58 25.37
CA SER A 110 -6.77 -24.47 26.54
C SER A 110 -8.13 -23.88 26.13
N SER A 111 -9.17 -24.41 26.75
CA SER A 111 -10.57 -24.10 26.54
C SER A 111 -10.91 -22.63 26.84
N ARG A 112 -11.27 -21.86 25.82
CA ARG A 112 -12.20 -20.73 25.96
C ARG A 112 -13.07 -20.58 24.71
N SER A 113 -14.37 -20.71 24.91
CA SER A 113 -15.41 -20.45 23.93
C SER A 113 -15.50 -18.95 23.63
N LYS A 114 -15.09 -18.58 22.43
CA LYS A 114 -15.72 -17.59 21.54
C LYS A 114 -15.21 -17.95 20.15
N ASP A 115 -16.07 -17.89 19.14
CA ASP A 115 -15.76 -18.22 17.75
C ASP A 115 -14.71 -17.26 17.15
N THR A 116 -13.47 -17.31 17.62
CA THR A 116 -12.32 -16.93 16.82
C THR A 116 -12.16 -18.06 15.82
N THR A 117 -12.76 -17.89 14.65
CA THR A 117 -12.45 -18.69 13.46
C THR A 117 -10.93 -18.84 13.41
N THR A 118 -10.43 -20.03 13.77
CA THR A 118 -9.03 -20.39 13.55
C THR A 118 -8.85 -20.33 12.03
N LEU A 119 -8.38 -19.18 11.55
CA LEU A 119 -8.13 -18.90 10.15
C LEU A 119 -7.12 -19.94 9.69
N ASN A 120 -7.58 -21.02 9.05
CA ASN A 120 -6.68 -21.93 8.38
C ASN A 120 -6.25 -21.22 7.08
N PRO A 121 -5.04 -20.65 7.01
CA PRO A 121 -4.65 -19.80 5.88
C PRO A 121 -4.65 -20.62 4.59
N SER A 122 -4.32 -21.91 4.66
CA SER A 122 -4.31 -22.81 3.51
C SER A 122 -5.68 -22.96 2.85
N LYS A 123 -6.78 -22.93 3.62
CA LYS A 123 -8.16 -23.02 3.07
C LYS A 123 -8.62 -21.71 2.46
N ASN A 124 -8.29 -20.59 3.11
CA ASN A 124 -8.71 -19.26 2.65
C ASN A 124 -7.90 -18.76 1.45
N TRP A 125 -6.68 -19.26 1.29
CA TRP A 125 -5.75 -18.87 0.23
C TRP A 125 -5.47 -19.99 -0.78
N ALA A 126 -6.29 -21.04 -0.81
CA ALA A 126 -6.15 -22.17 -1.74
C ALA A 126 -6.19 -21.74 -3.23
N HIS A 127 -6.77 -20.58 -3.52
CA HIS A 127 -6.85 -20.01 -4.86
C HIS A 127 -5.55 -19.31 -5.31
N VAL A 128 -4.63 -19.04 -4.39
CA VAL A 128 -3.39 -18.34 -4.70
C VAL A 128 -2.39 -19.29 -5.34
N ALA A 129 -1.90 -18.90 -6.51
CA ALA A 129 -0.91 -19.67 -7.24
C ALA A 129 0.36 -19.83 -6.39
N LEU A 130 0.96 -21.02 -6.46
CA LEU A 130 2.22 -21.32 -5.79
C LEU A 130 3.38 -21.23 -6.77
N GLU A 131 4.47 -20.59 -6.35
CA GLU A 131 5.72 -20.45 -7.09
C GLU A 131 6.92 -21.00 -6.31
N PRO A 132 7.98 -21.44 -7.00
CA PRO A 132 9.21 -21.89 -6.35
C PRO A 132 9.84 -20.78 -5.50
N LEU A 133 10.08 -21.09 -4.22
CA LEU A 133 10.78 -20.20 -3.30
C LEU A 133 12.28 -20.23 -3.56
N THR A 134 12.93 -19.11 -3.30
CA THR A 134 14.38 -19.00 -3.39
C THR A 134 14.98 -19.03 -2.00
N LEU A 135 15.96 -19.90 -1.76
CA LEU A 135 16.71 -19.89 -0.52
C LEU A 135 17.73 -18.74 -0.55
N HIS A 136 17.66 -17.85 0.44
CA HIS A 136 18.60 -16.74 0.59
C HIS A 136 18.95 -16.57 2.07
N ASP A 137 20.25 -16.64 2.41
CA ASP A 137 20.77 -16.54 3.78
C ASP A 137 19.98 -17.41 4.79
N GLY A 138 19.63 -18.65 4.39
CA GLY A 138 18.91 -19.62 5.23
C GLY A 138 17.40 -19.40 5.33
N LYS A 139 16.84 -18.42 4.61
CA LYS A 139 15.40 -18.14 4.56
C LYS A 139 14.82 -18.44 3.20
N LEU A 140 13.64 -19.07 3.18
CA LEU A 140 12.84 -19.25 1.98
C LEU A 140 12.15 -17.92 1.64
N CYS A 141 12.43 -17.40 0.46
CA CYS A 141 12.00 -16.07 0.03
C CYS A 141 11.08 -16.15 -1.19
N VAL A 142 10.05 -15.31 -1.19
CA VAL A 142 9.21 -15.03 -2.36
C VAL A 142 9.81 -13.85 -3.13
N LYS A 143 9.93 -13.97 -4.46
CA LYS A 143 10.33 -12.83 -5.30
C LYS A 143 9.14 -11.91 -5.51
N ILE A 144 9.27 -10.65 -5.13
CA ILE A 144 8.24 -9.62 -5.37
C ILE A 144 8.80 -8.48 -6.21
N SER A 145 7.91 -7.78 -6.92
CA SER A 145 8.29 -6.56 -7.63
C SER A 145 8.36 -5.36 -6.67
N ARG A 146 9.13 -4.33 -7.02
CA ARG A 146 9.09 -3.04 -6.32
C ARG A 146 7.69 -2.40 -6.23
N ALA A 147 6.82 -2.61 -7.22
CA ALA A 147 5.46 -2.07 -7.23
C ALA A 147 4.56 -2.81 -6.23
N THR A 148 4.73 -4.13 -6.12
CA THR A 148 4.09 -4.97 -5.10
C THR A 148 4.49 -4.49 -3.71
N LEU A 149 5.77 -4.20 -3.46
CA LEU A 149 6.23 -3.66 -2.18
C LEU A 149 5.55 -2.32 -1.84
N MET A 150 5.51 -1.37 -2.78
CA MET A 150 4.83 -0.08 -2.55
C MET A 150 3.36 -0.24 -2.17
N THR A 151 2.70 -1.26 -2.74
CA THR A 151 1.30 -1.56 -2.44
C THR A 151 1.14 -2.19 -1.06
N LEU A 152 2.03 -3.08 -0.67
CA LEU A 152 2.08 -3.63 0.69
C LEU A 152 2.29 -2.52 1.73
N PHE A 153 3.18 -1.56 1.44
CA PHE A 153 3.37 -0.38 2.28
C PHE A 153 2.10 0.45 2.38
N ALA A 154 1.43 0.72 1.26
CA ALA A 154 0.19 1.50 1.26
C ALA A 154 -0.97 0.78 1.97
N LEU A 155 -1.12 -0.53 1.79
CA LEU A 155 -2.13 -1.35 2.46
C LEU A 155 -1.96 -1.31 3.98
N THR A 156 -0.72 -1.49 4.44
CA THR A 156 -0.40 -1.55 5.87
C THR A 156 -0.17 -0.17 6.48
N ASN A 157 -0.26 0.89 5.67
CA ASN A 157 0.05 2.27 6.03
C ASN A 157 1.45 2.43 6.67
N ALA A 158 2.44 1.87 5.99
CA ALA A 158 3.83 1.88 6.43
C ALA A 158 4.43 3.30 6.37
N GLN A 159 5.10 3.70 7.44
CA GLN A 159 5.66 5.04 7.60
C GLN A 159 7.18 4.98 7.72
N PRO A 160 7.95 5.82 7.01
CA PRO A 160 9.40 5.82 7.14
C PRO A 160 9.81 6.31 8.55
N VAL A 161 10.57 5.49 9.29
CA VAL A 161 11.18 5.90 10.56
C VAL A 161 12.70 6.00 10.45
N PHE A 162 13.30 5.12 9.65
CA PHE A 162 14.74 5.10 9.48
C PHE A 162 15.08 4.70 8.05
N SER A 163 16.05 5.40 7.47
CA SER A 163 16.65 5.04 6.18
C SER A 163 18.12 5.43 6.21
N TYR A 164 18.98 4.50 5.83
CA TYR A 164 20.43 4.65 5.84
C TYR A 164 21.00 4.08 4.55
N SER A 165 21.84 4.86 3.88
CA SER A 165 22.53 4.46 2.66
C SER A 165 24.01 4.84 2.78
N ALA A 166 24.90 3.86 2.74
CA ALA A 166 26.34 4.07 2.82
C ALA A 166 27.11 2.98 2.06
N ALA A 167 28.43 2.93 2.26
CA ALA A 167 29.31 1.92 1.66
C ALA A 167 28.95 0.46 2.03
N ALA A 168 28.14 0.24 3.06
CA ALA A 168 27.63 -1.08 3.43
C ALA A 168 26.30 -1.45 2.70
N GLY A 169 25.73 -0.54 1.93
CA GLY A 169 24.45 -0.70 1.24
C GLY A 169 23.33 0.15 1.85
N TYR A 170 22.09 -0.21 1.51
CA TYR A 170 20.87 0.48 1.92
C TYR A 170 20.12 -0.33 2.99
N ARG A 171 19.63 0.36 4.03
CA ARG A 171 18.78 -0.22 5.08
C ARG A 171 17.68 0.76 5.47
N SER A 172 16.47 0.26 5.65
CA SER A 172 15.37 1.10 6.13
C SER A 172 14.35 0.31 6.93
N ALA A 173 13.60 1.02 7.77
CA ALA A 173 12.54 0.47 8.60
C ALA A 173 11.28 1.33 8.51
N TYR A 174 10.15 0.65 8.37
CA TYR A 174 8.83 1.26 8.26
C TYR A 174 7.84 0.58 9.22
N PRO A 175 7.56 1.14 10.41
CA PRO A 175 6.40 0.71 11.17
C PRO A 175 5.13 0.88 10.35
N SER A 176 4.20 -0.03 10.56
CA SER A 176 2.94 -0.12 9.85
C SER A 176 1.89 -0.71 10.78
N TYR A 177 0.63 -0.75 10.36
CA TYR A 177 -0.43 -1.27 11.22
C TYR A 177 -0.22 -2.72 11.66
N CYS A 178 0.33 -3.57 10.79
CA CYS A 178 0.51 -5.00 11.04
C CYS A 178 1.87 -5.37 11.63
N GLY A 179 2.84 -4.46 11.65
CA GLY A 179 4.20 -4.76 12.06
C GLY A 179 5.22 -3.74 11.58
N GLN A 180 6.49 -4.11 11.70
CA GLN A 180 7.61 -3.35 11.18
C GLN A 180 8.15 -3.99 9.89
N TRP A 181 8.03 -3.27 8.78
CA TRP A 181 8.74 -3.61 7.55
C TRP A 181 10.20 -3.21 7.68
N SER A 182 11.09 -4.03 7.14
CA SER A 182 12.51 -3.71 7.03
C SER A 182 13.01 -4.03 5.62
N ILE A 183 13.81 -3.13 5.05
CA ILE A 183 14.50 -3.35 3.78
C ILE A 183 16.00 -3.43 4.10
N SER A 184 16.67 -4.44 3.55
CA SER A 184 18.11 -4.61 3.63
C SER A 184 18.65 -4.92 2.25
N TRP A 185 19.48 -4.02 1.72
CA TRP A 185 20.13 -4.18 0.43
C TRP A 185 21.64 -3.92 0.55
N PRO A 186 22.41 -4.94 0.96
CA PRO A 186 23.85 -4.85 1.00
C PRO A 186 24.44 -4.73 -0.41
N ILE A 187 25.58 -4.04 -0.55
CA ILE A 187 26.27 -3.93 -1.84
C ILE A 187 26.64 -5.31 -2.36
N GLY A 188 26.33 -5.57 -3.64
CA GLY A 188 26.63 -6.83 -4.31
C GLY A 188 25.75 -8.01 -3.88
N LYS A 189 24.76 -7.79 -3.00
CA LYS A 189 23.80 -8.80 -2.57
C LYS A 189 22.37 -8.47 -3.03
N PRO A 190 21.47 -9.46 -3.04
CA PRO A 190 20.06 -9.21 -3.26
C PRO A 190 19.45 -8.25 -2.23
N CYS A 191 18.45 -7.50 -2.66
CA CYS A 191 17.64 -6.69 -1.75
C CYS A 191 16.58 -7.58 -1.11
N THR A 192 16.57 -7.61 0.23
CA THR A 192 15.65 -8.39 1.05
C THR A 192 14.69 -7.47 1.79
N VAL A 193 13.43 -7.86 1.82
CA VAL A 193 12.35 -7.22 2.56
C VAL A 193 11.83 -8.23 3.58
N SER A 194 11.60 -7.80 4.81
CA SER A 194 11.00 -8.63 5.85
C SER A 194 9.92 -7.85 6.59
N LEU A 195 8.85 -8.53 7.00
CA LEU A 195 7.85 -7.99 7.92
C LEU A 195 7.99 -8.69 9.27
N ALA A 196 8.25 -7.94 10.33
CA ALA A 196 8.15 -8.42 11.70
C ALA A 196 6.79 -7.99 12.26
N PRO A 197 5.82 -8.89 12.51
CA PRO A 197 4.53 -8.55 13.08
C PRO A 197 4.66 -7.81 14.42
N HIS A 198 3.73 -6.91 14.73
CA HIS A 198 3.75 -6.17 15.99
C HIS A 198 3.47 -7.09 17.20
N ASP A 199 4.34 -7.02 18.22
CA ASP A 199 4.25 -7.77 19.48
C ASP A 199 3.66 -6.94 20.65
N SER A 200 3.11 -5.74 20.39
CA SER A 200 2.85 -4.81 21.49
C SER A 200 1.62 -5.13 22.33
N ASN A 201 0.66 -5.91 21.83
CA ASN A 201 -0.54 -6.31 22.57
C ASN A 201 -0.83 -7.80 22.35
N SER A 202 -1.01 -8.56 23.44
CA SER A 202 -1.69 -9.86 23.36
C SER A 202 -3.16 -9.65 22.98
N ALA A 203 -3.84 -10.66 22.40
CA ALA A 203 -5.29 -10.61 22.18
C ALA A 203 -6.08 -10.26 23.47
N ALA A 204 -5.51 -10.55 24.65
CA ALA A 204 -6.10 -10.25 25.94
C ALA A 204 -5.95 -8.78 26.39
N THR A 205 -5.05 -8.01 25.77
CA THR A 205 -4.76 -6.61 26.15
C THR A 205 -5.10 -5.61 25.05
N ASP A 206 -5.43 -6.08 23.84
CA ASP A 206 -5.88 -5.21 22.76
C ASP A 206 -7.34 -4.77 23.00
N VAL A 207 -7.58 -3.46 22.91
CA VAL A 207 -8.91 -2.85 23.10
C VAL A 207 -9.64 -2.63 21.78
N TYR A 208 -8.92 -2.79 20.67
CA TYR A 208 -9.42 -2.62 19.32
C TYR A 208 -9.86 -3.98 18.74
N PRO A 209 -10.85 -4.01 17.84
CA PRO A 209 -11.11 -5.20 17.05
C PRO A 209 -9.85 -5.63 16.28
N PRO A 210 -9.58 -6.93 16.14
CA PRO A 210 -8.33 -7.42 15.55
C PRO A 210 -8.24 -7.12 14.05
N GLU A 211 -9.39 -7.06 13.36
CA GLU A 211 -9.47 -7.01 11.91
C GLU A 211 -10.26 -5.80 11.38
N PHE A 212 -9.95 -5.39 10.16
CA PHE A 212 -10.77 -4.47 9.37
C PHE A 212 -10.39 -4.57 7.88
N SER A 213 -11.32 -4.12 7.04
CA SER A 213 -11.19 -4.14 5.60
C SER A 213 -10.32 -2.99 5.07
N VAL A 214 -9.48 -3.29 4.09
CA VAL A 214 -8.71 -2.32 3.28
C VAL A 214 -8.82 -2.68 1.80
N ARG A 215 -8.85 -1.66 0.95
CA ARG A 215 -8.99 -1.83 -0.50
C ARG A 215 -7.71 -1.50 -1.24
N VAL A 216 -7.23 -2.47 -2.00
CA VAL A 216 -5.97 -2.42 -2.75
C VAL A 216 -6.01 -1.33 -3.80
N ASP A 217 -7.06 -1.32 -4.62
CA ASP A 217 -7.22 -0.33 -5.68
C ASP A 217 -7.17 1.11 -5.14
N LYS A 218 -7.87 1.38 -4.04
CA LYS A 218 -7.93 2.71 -3.43
C LYS A 218 -6.61 3.12 -2.80
N CYS A 219 -5.89 2.21 -2.12
CA CYS A 219 -4.54 2.49 -1.65
C CYS A 219 -3.60 2.92 -2.79
N VAL A 220 -3.67 2.23 -3.94
CA VAL A 220 -2.84 2.54 -5.11
C VAL A 220 -3.24 3.87 -5.74
N GLU A 221 -4.54 4.14 -5.89
CA GLU A 221 -5.03 5.43 -6.40
C GLU A 221 -4.55 6.60 -5.51
N MET A 222 -4.72 6.49 -4.18
CA MET A 222 -4.30 7.52 -3.23
C MET A 222 -2.78 7.73 -3.21
N LEU A 223 -1.99 6.65 -3.33
CA LEU A 223 -0.54 6.72 -3.44
C LEU A 223 -0.09 7.36 -4.77
N ALA A 224 -0.80 7.08 -5.87
CA ALA A 224 -0.55 7.69 -7.17
C ALA A 224 -1.10 9.12 -7.31
N GLY A 225 -1.81 9.62 -6.29
CA GLY A 225 -2.39 10.96 -6.31
C GLY A 225 -3.62 11.09 -7.20
N ILE A 226 -4.40 10.01 -7.33
CA ILE A 226 -5.61 9.93 -8.16
C ILE A 226 -6.83 9.81 -7.24
N VAL A 227 -7.86 10.59 -7.54
CA VAL A 227 -9.21 10.39 -7.01
C VAL A 227 -10.13 9.95 -8.13
N SER A 228 -10.98 8.96 -7.88
CA SER A 228 -11.93 8.42 -8.85
C SER A 228 -13.35 8.38 -8.27
N ASP A 229 -14.35 8.56 -9.13
CA ASP A 229 -15.75 8.37 -8.72
C ASP A 229 -16.22 6.91 -8.88
N GLY A 230 -15.41 6.03 -9.47
CA GLY A 230 -15.81 4.65 -9.78
C GLY A 230 -16.81 4.51 -10.95
N ALA A 231 -17.28 5.61 -11.54
CA ALA A 231 -18.15 5.66 -12.71
C ALA A 231 -17.41 6.14 -13.98
N GLY A 232 -16.10 6.39 -13.89
CA GLY A 232 -15.21 6.68 -15.01
C GLY A 232 -14.50 8.02 -14.92
N TRP A 233 -14.92 8.91 -14.01
CA TRP A 233 -14.19 10.15 -13.75
C TRP A 233 -12.96 9.87 -12.88
N LYS A 234 -11.80 10.38 -13.30
CA LYS A 234 -10.52 10.26 -12.59
C LYS A 234 -9.74 11.56 -12.70
N LEU A 235 -9.27 12.05 -11.56
CA LEU A 235 -8.47 13.27 -11.47
C LEU A 235 -7.18 13.00 -10.70
N ALA A 236 -6.05 13.26 -11.35
CA ALA A 236 -4.74 13.25 -10.73
C ALA A 236 -4.33 14.64 -10.24
N PHE A 237 -3.59 14.68 -9.15
CA PHE A 237 -3.07 15.90 -8.55
C PHE A 237 -1.59 16.12 -8.89
N PRO A 238 -1.14 17.38 -8.97
CA PRO A 238 0.28 17.68 -9.15
C PRO A 238 1.04 17.37 -7.87
N GLY A 239 2.37 17.25 -7.98
CA GLY A 239 3.26 17.30 -6.81
C GLY A 239 3.26 18.69 -6.17
N ARG A 240 4.07 18.87 -5.11
CA ARG A 240 4.26 20.20 -4.51
C ARG A 240 4.86 21.19 -5.50
N ALA A 241 4.48 22.45 -5.34
CA ALA A 241 5.10 23.56 -6.06
C ALA A 241 6.61 23.57 -5.81
N ILE A 242 7.42 23.88 -6.84
CA ILE A 242 8.88 23.88 -6.69
C ILE A 242 9.34 24.97 -5.69
N GLY A 243 8.62 26.08 -5.57
CA GLY A 243 8.93 27.16 -4.64
C GLY A 243 7.78 28.17 -4.47
N PRO A 244 7.99 29.26 -3.70
CA PRO A 244 6.91 30.12 -3.17
C PRO A 244 6.06 30.90 -4.17
N GLY A 245 6.50 31.00 -5.44
CA GLY A 245 5.95 31.94 -6.42
C GLY A 245 4.43 31.81 -6.63
N PRO A 246 3.78 32.80 -7.25
CA PRO A 246 2.39 32.63 -7.63
C PRO A 246 2.25 31.50 -8.67
N TRP A 247 1.46 30.50 -8.31
CA TRP A 247 1.07 29.40 -9.18
C TRP A 247 -0.41 29.49 -9.47
N ARG A 248 -0.83 29.04 -10.64
CA ARG A 248 -2.21 28.80 -11.01
C ARG A 248 -2.43 27.30 -11.13
N LEU A 249 -3.52 26.81 -10.56
CA LEU A 249 -3.95 25.43 -10.72
C LEU A 249 -4.80 25.31 -11.99
N GLU A 250 -4.42 24.42 -12.90
CA GLU A 250 -5.08 24.22 -14.19
C GLU A 250 -5.38 22.75 -14.43
N GLU A 251 -6.51 22.47 -15.08
CA GLU A 251 -6.88 21.13 -15.51
C GLU A 251 -6.38 20.86 -16.93
N TYR A 252 -5.71 19.73 -17.10
CA TYR A 252 -5.33 19.16 -18.38
C TYR A 252 -6.09 17.84 -18.59
N LYS A 253 -7.07 17.87 -19.49
CA LYS A 253 -7.86 16.68 -19.84
C LYS A 253 -6.97 15.58 -20.39
N LYS A 254 -7.11 14.37 -19.84
CA LYS A 254 -6.27 13.20 -20.15
C LYS A 254 -4.76 13.51 -20.04
N GLY A 255 -4.40 14.44 -19.14
CA GLY A 255 -3.04 14.97 -19.00
C GLY A 255 -2.12 14.10 -18.14
N PHE A 256 -2.62 13.08 -17.45
CA PHE A 256 -1.83 12.26 -16.54
C PHE A 256 -0.63 11.52 -17.17
N PRO A 257 -0.60 11.19 -18.49
CA PRO A 257 0.62 10.73 -19.13
C PRO A 257 1.80 11.72 -18.98
N GLY A 258 1.58 13.00 -18.68
CA GLY A 258 2.64 13.97 -18.37
C GLY A 258 3.21 13.90 -16.94
N ALA A 259 2.56 13.20 -16.00
CA ALA A 259 2.94 13.16 -14.59
C ALA A 259 4.09 12.16 -14.34
N HIS A 260 5.35 12.60 -14.53
CA HIS A 260 6.50 11.71 -14.68
C HIS A 260 6.73 10.67 -13.57
N GLY A 261 6.45 11.01 -12.30
CA GLY A 261 6.65 10.14 -11.14
C GLY A 261 5.48 9.19 -10.88
N SER A 262 4.30 9.73 -10.58
CA SER A 262 3.12 8.94 -10.20
C SER A 262 2.55 8.09 -11.34
N ARG A 263 2.68 8.51 -12.61
CA ARG A 263 2.18 7.75 -13.77
C ARG A 263 2.83 6.39 -13.90
N GLN A 264 4.12 6.28 -13.58
CA GLN A 264 4.89 5.06 -13.77
C GLN A 264 4.46 3.99 -12.76
N LEU A 265 4.33 4.36 -11.48
CA LEU A 265 3.77 3.48 -10.45
C LEU A 265 2.37 3.02 -10.84
N TYR A 266 1.48 3.96 -11.20
CA TYR A 266 0.11 3.64 -11.60
C TYR A 266 0.06 2.67 -12.79
N ASN A 267 0.88 2.89 -13.82
CA ASN A 267 0.94 2.04 -15.00
C ASN A 267 1.49 0.64 -14.69
N MET A 268 2.54 0.53 -13.87
CA MET A 268 3.08 -0.77 -13.43
C MET A 268 2.05 -1.58 -12.64
N MET A 269 1.17 -0.90 -11.92
CA MET A 269 0.06 -1.49 -11.19
C MET A 269 -1.12 -1.88 -12.10
N GLY A 270 -1.02 -1.65 -13.42
CA GLY A 270 -2.07 -1.96 -14.40
C GLY A 270 -3.06 -0.82 -14.64
N GLY A 271 -2.79 0.37 -14.10
CA GLY A 271 -3.64 1.55 -14.27
C GLY A 271 -3.52 2.17 -15.66
N LYS A 272 -4.65 2.63 -16.21
CA LYS A 272 -4.72 3.24 -17.54
C LYS A 272 -4.51 4.76 -17.47
N VAL A 273 -3.29 5.21 -17.71
CA VAL A 273 -2.92 6.63 -17.56
C VAL A 273 -3.65 7.59 -18.50
N VAL A 274 -4.11 7.12 -19.66
CA VAL A 274 -4.77 7.95 -20.69
C VAL A 274 -6.23 8.30 -20.36
N GLU A 275 -6.80 7.67 -19.34
CA GLU A 275 -8.17 7.91 -18.87
C GLU A 275 -8.23 8.96 -17.75
N VAL A 276 -7.09 9.51 -17.33
CA VAL A 276 -6.98 10.33 -16.12
C VAL A 276 -6.66 11.78 -16.47
N ASP A 277 -7.53 12.69 -16.03
CA ASP A 277 -7.30 14.13 -16.10
C ASP A 277 -6.22 14.53 -15.08
N LEU A 278 -5.46 15.59 -15.35
CA LEU A 278 -4.37 16.03 -14.48
C LEU A 278 -4.54 17.50 -14.09
N LEU A 279 -4.54 17.76 -12.79
CA LEU A 279 -4.28 19.10 -12.28
C LEU A 279 -2.79 19.39 -12.34
N THR A 280 -2.43 20.59 -12.79
CA THR A 280 -1.03 21.05 -12.89
C THR A 280 -0.85 22.43 -12.27
N LEU A 281 0.36 22.67 -11.78
CA LEU A 281 0.78 23.98 -11.29
C LEU A 281 1.54 24.72 -12.39
N VAL A 282 1.00 25.86 -12.82
CA VAL A 282 1.60 26.73 -13.84
C VAL A 282 1.98 28.04 -13.19
N ARG A 283 3.21 28.54 -13.41
CA ARG A 283 3.60 29.87 -12.91
C ARG A 283 2.72 30.94 -13.57
N CYS A 284 2.27 31.91 -12.79
CA CYS A 284 1.41 32.99 -13.29
C CYS A 284 1.80 34.36 -12.75
N GLU A 285 1.38 35.44 -13.40
CA GLU A 285 1.54 36.81 -12.91
C GLU A 285 0.42 37.20 -11.93
N THR A 286 0.68 38.21 -11.09
CA THR A 286 -0.20 38.65 -10.00
C THR A 286 -1.56 39.19 -10.47
N ASP A 287 -1.64 39.71 -11.69
CA ASP A 287 -2.85 40.41 -12.16
C ASP A 287 -3.97 39.49 -12.68
N ALA A 288 -3.70 38.20 -12.91
CA ALA A 288 -4.68 37.22 -13.40
C ALA A 288 -5.65 36.69 -12.31
N GLN A 289 -5.69 37.32 -11.12
CA GLN A 289 -6.05 36.67 -9.86
C GLN A 289 -7.35 37.17 -9.20
N LYS A 290 -8.02 38.18 -9.75
CA LYS A 290 -9.10 38.91 -9.06
C LYS A 290 -10.36 38.08 -8.72
N SER A 291 -10.54 36.89 -9.28
CA SER A 291 -11.67 35.99 -9.00
C SER A 291 -11.28 34.57 -8.58
N ALA A 292 -9.98 34.29 -8.39
CA ALA A 292 -9.49 32.96 -8.03
C ALA A 292 -9.41 32.79 -6.52
N LEU A 293 -9.73 31.58 -6.03
CA LEU A 293 -9.49 31.21 -4.64
C LEU A 293 -7.98 31.09 -4.40
N LYS A 294 -7.49 31.69 -3.33
CA LYS A 294 -6.08 31.62 -2.92
C LYS A 294 -5.89 30.46 -1.93
N LEU A 295 -5.00 29.52 -2.24
CA LEU A 295 -4.55 28.45 -1.34
C LEU A 295 -3.06 28.64 -1.05
N GLU A 296 -2.64 28.38 0.19
CA GLU A 296 -1.24 28.38 0.60
C GLU A 296 -0.83 26.95 0.92
N VAL A 297 0.07 26.38 0.12
CA VAL A 297 0.49 24.97 0.22
C VAL A 297 2.01 24.86 0.40
N PRO A 298 2.52 23.81 1.06
CA PRO A 298 3.96 23.61 1.19
C PRO A 298 4.68 23.50 -0.15
N CYS A 299 5.88 24.07 -0.22
CA CYS A 299 6.80 23.91 -1.35
C CYS A 299 7.52 22.55 -1.30
N LEU A 300 8.08 22.16 -2.44
CA LEU A 300 9.00 21.03 -2.55
C LEU A 300 10.38 21.39 -1.98
N ILE A 301 10.84 22.63 -2.24
CA ILE A 301 12.11 23.15 -1.78
C ILE A 301 11.84 24.01 -0.54
N GLY A 302 12.49 23.68 0.58
CA GLY A 302 12.38 24.41 1.84
C GLY A 302 11.30 23.84 2.76
N ASP A 303 11.69 23.40 3.96
CA ASP A 303 10.81 22.72 4.92
C ASP A 303 9.63 23.58 5.41
N ASN A 304 9.69 24.91 5.23
CA ASN A 304 8.67 25.85 5.71
C ASN A 304 8.20 26.85 4.64
N ASP A 305 8.64 26.72 3.40
CA ASP A 305 8.28 27.65 2.34
C ASP A 305 6.87 27.35 1.82
N LEU A 306 6.04 28.39 1.68
CA LEU A 306 4.67 28.26 1.18
C LEU A 306 4.55 28.81 -0.24
N ALA A 307 3.93 28.03 -1.10
CA ALA A 307 3.51 28.43 -2.43
C ALA A 307 2.10 28.98 -2.39
N VAL A 308 1.91 30.11 -3.07
CA VAL A 308 0.58 30.70 -3.27
C VAL A 308 -0.02 30.13 -4.56
N VAL A 309 -1.10 29.37 -4.42
CA VAL A 309 -1.81 28.73 -5.54
C VAL A 309 -3.17 29.40 -5.75
N PHE A 310 -3.38 29.96 -6.93
CA PHE A 310 -4.65 30.52 -7.39
C PHE A 310 -5.46 29.45 -8.09
N VAL A 311 -6.69 29.24 -7.62
CA VAL A 311 -7.61 28.21 -8.11
C VAL A 311 -8.81 28.87 -8.79
N PRO A 312 -8.89 28.85 -10.14
CA PRO A 312 -10.04 29.34 -10.87
C PRO A 312 -11.32 28.56 -10.52
N GLU A 313 -12.48 29.19 -10.69
CA GLU A 313 -13.78 28.61 -10.31
C GLU A 313 -14.06 27.21 -10.90
N PRO A 314 -13.80 26.92 -12.20
CA PRO A 314 -14.00 25.56 -12.73
C PRO A 314 -13.15 24.51 -12.01
N VAL A 315 -11.93 24.88 -11.61
CA VAL A 315 -11.01 23.99 -10.88
C VAL A 315 -11.42 23.84 -9.42
N GLN A 316 -12.02 24.85 -8.80
CA GLN A 316 -12.60 24.73 -7.46
C GLN A 316 -13.70 23.66 -7.43
N ALA A 317 -14.53 23.56 -8.48
CA ALA A 317 -15.55 22.53 -8.59
C ALA A 317 -14.95 21.11 -8.66
N LEU A 318 -13.78 20.96 -9.30
CA LEU A 318 -13.04 19.69 -9.33
C LEU A 318 -12.47 19.33 -7.96
N LEU A 319 -11.96 20.31 -7.19
CA LEU A 319 -11.50 20.06 -5.82
C LEU A 319 -12.65 19.62 -4.90
N ALA A 320 -13.82 20.26 -5.02
CA ALA A 320 -15.01 19.84 -4.30
C ALA A 320 -15.47 18.44 -4.69
N GLN A 321 -15.49 18.12 -5.99
CA GLN A 321 -15.81 16.77 -6.47
C GLN A 321 -14.80 15.73 -5.96
N ALA A 322 -13.50 16.06 -5.94
CA ALA A 322 -12.48 15.16 -5.41
C ALA A 322 -12.70 14.88 -3.92
N LEU A 323 -13.05 15.88 -3.10
CA LEU A 323 -13.39 15.66 -1.69
C LEU A 323 -14.65 14.80 -1.52
N ASP A 324 -15.68 15.02 -2.34
CA ASP A 324 -16.90 14.18 -2.35
C ASP A 324 -16.56 12.71 -2.70
N CYS A 325 -15.60 12.50 -3.59
CA CYS A 325 -15.18 11.19 -4.11
C CYS A 325 -13.96 10.56 -3.41
N LEU A 326 -13.47 11.11 -2.29
CA LEU A 326 -12.41 10.43 -1.52
C LEU A 326 -12.86 9.00 -1.18
N PRO A 327 -12.00 7.98 -1.15
CA PRO A 327 -12.48 6.65 -0.79
C PRO A 327 -12.72 6.55 0.73
N TRP A 328 -13.74 5.79 1.14
CA TRP A 328 -13.92 5.41 2.54
C TRP A 328 -12.82 4.45 2.98
N SER A 329 -12.30 4.62 4.20
CA SER A 329 -11.25 3.79 4.78
C SER A 329 -11.29 3.78 6.30
N SER A 330 -10.96 2.63 6.86
CA SER A 330 -10.81 2.42 8.30
C SER A 330 -9.42 2.80 8.83
N LEU A 331 -8.45 3.05 7.95
CA LEU A 331 -7.13 3.57 8.28
C LEU A 331 -6.83 4.88 7.56
N SER A 332 -5.85 5.59 8.09
CA SER A 332 -5.24 6.68 7.36
C SER A 332 -4.49 6.17 6.13
N TRP A 333 -4.42 7.00 5.10
CA TRP A 333 -3.84 6.64 3.82
C TRP A 333 -2.34 6.93 3.78
N SER A 334 -1.60 6.11 3.02
CA SER A 334 -0.33 6.51 2.43
C SER A 334 -0.60 7.31 1.16
N MET A 335 -0.26 8.60 1.15
CA MET A 335 -0.75 9.53 0.11
C MET A 335 0.34 10.25 -0.67
N HIS A 336 -0.05 10.60 -1.90
CA HIS A 336 0.65 11.57 -2.71
C HIS A 336 0.63 12.98 -2.09
N ARG A 337 1.81 13.60 -1.98
CA ARG A 337 2.05 14.89 -1.29
C ARG A 337 1.11 16.01 -1.74
N GLY A 338 1.13 16.32 -3.04
CA GLY A 338 0.36 17.45 -3.55
C GLY A 338 -1.15 17.20 -3.59
N LEU A 339 -1.61 15.94 -3.60
CA LEU A 339 -3.03 15.63 -3.40
C LEU A 339 -3.44 16.02 -1.99
N LYS A 340 -2.69 15.55 -0.98
CA LYS A 340 -2.93 15.84 0.43
C LYS A 340 -3.01 17.34 0.67
N ASP A 341 -1.95 18.05 0.31
CA ASP A 341 -1.78 19.46 0.65
C ASP A 341 -2.89 20.32 0.03
N MET A 342 -3.22 20.09 -1.24
CA MET A 342 -4.23 20.87 -1.94
C MET A 342 -5.63 20.66 -1.36
N LEU A 343 -6.00 19.40 -1.12
CA LEU A 343 -7.32 19.04 -0.60
C LEU A 343 -7.50 19.48 0.86
N LEU A 344 -6.46 19.38 1.68
CA LEU A 344 -6.48 19.88 3.06
C LEU A 344 -6.71 21.39 3.08
N VAL A 345 -5.90 22.16 2.37
CA VAL A 345 -6.01 23.63 2.41
C VAL A 345 -7.37 24.08 1.85
N TYR A 346 -7.88 23.39 0.82
CA TYR A 346 -9.21 23.68 0.26
C TYR A 346 -10.37 23.35 1.22
N GLY A 347 -10.36 22.18 1.86
CA GLY A 347 -11.48 21.71 2.69
C GLY A 347 -11.50 22.27 4.13
N LYS A 348 -10.35 22.72 4.65
CA LYS A 348 -10.19 23.17 6.04
C LYS A 348 -11.22 24.20 6.51
N PRO A 349 -11.58 25.25 5.75
CA PRO A 349 -12.58 26.23 6.20
C PRO A 349 -13.97 25.61 6.43
N ALA A 350 -14.39 24.65 5.60
CA ALA A 350 -15.66 23.97 5.79
C ALA A 350 -15.59 22.96 6.95
N MET A 351 -14.52 22.16 7.05
CA MET A 351 -14.32 21.26 8.19
C MET A 351 -14.37 22.02 9.52
N ASN A 352 -13.66 23.16 9.61
CA ASN A 352 -13.61 23.93 10.85
C ASN A 352 -14.96 24.53 11.29
N ARG A 353 -15.90 24.78 10.36
CA ARG A 353 -17.26 25.21 10.71
C ARG A 353 -18.06 24.13 11.42
N HIS A 354 -17.78 22.86 11.15
CA HIS A 354 -18.53 21.71 11.67
C HIS A 354 -17.73 20.88 12.70
N ARG A 355 -16.46 21.23 12.94
CA ARG A 355 -15.52 20.40 13.72
C ARG A 355 -16.02 20.15 15.14
N CYS A 356 -16.50 21.18 15.83
CA CYS A 356 -17.02 21.06 17.18
C CYS A 356 -18.28 20.17 17.21
N ASP A 357 -19.22 20.39 16.30
CA ASP A 357 -20.48 19.64 16.26
C ASP A 357 -20.23 18.16 15.97
N LEU A 358 -19.33 17.85 15.03
CA LEU A 358 -18.92 16.49 14.72
C LEU A 358 -18.23 15.83 15.93
N ALA A 359 -17.30 16.52 16.60
CA ALA A 359 -16.58 15.99 17.75
C ALA A 359 -17.53 15.65 18.91
N ILE A 360 -18.45 16.55 19.23
CA ILE A 360 -19.45 16.39 20.27
C ILE A 360 -20.39 15.23 19.93
N MET A 361 -20.88 15.18 18.68
CA MET A 361 -21.78 14.12 18.22
C MET A 361 -21.13 12.73 18.34
N LEU A 362 -19.89 12.54 17.88
CA LEU A 362 -19.20 11.25 17.97
C LEU A 362 -18.95 10.82 19.42
N LYS A 363 -18.65 11.76 20.32
CA LYS A 363 -18.54 11.48 21.76
C LYS A 363 -19.84 10.96 22.33
N TYR A 364 -20.98 11.53 21.93
CA TYR A 364 -22.30 11.03 22.35
C TYR A 364 -22.60 9.65 21.76
N VAL A 365 -22.26 9.40 20.49
CA VAL A 365 -22.46 8.08 19.85
C VAL A 365 -21.73 6.98 20.62
N ALA A 366 -20.49 7.21 21.05
CA ALA A 366 -19.72 6.23 21.83
C ALA A 366 -20.46 5.80 23.11
N LYS A 367 -21.12 6.75 23.79
CA LYS A 367 -21.88 6.50 25.01
C LYS A 367 -23.23 5.82 24.73
N GLU A 368 -23.97 6.32 23.75
CA GLU A 368 -25.33 5.86 23.44
C GLU A 368 -25.38 4.52 22.70
N ARG A 369 -24.23 4.08 22.16
CA ARG A 369 -24.12 2.85 21.36
C ARG A 369 -23.04 1.90 21.90
N GLU A 370 -22.77 1.97 23.21
CA GLU A 370 -21.78 1.11 23.88
C GLU A 370 -22.00 -0.37 23.57
N SER A 371 -23.24 -0.87 23.68
CA SER A 371 -23.54 -2.29 23.44
C SER A 371 -23.21 -2.73 22.02
N VAL A 372 -23.54 -1.93 21.00
CA VAL A 372 -23.29 -2.24 19.59
C VAL A 372 -21.79 -2.27 19.29
N LEU A 373 -21.02 -1.35 19.88
CA LEU A 373 -19.56 -1.33 19.75
C LEU A 373 -18.92 -2.57 20.40
N VAL A 374 -19.39 -2.96 21.58
CA VAL A 374 -18.91 -4.17 22.26
C VAL A 374 -19.26 -5.44 21.48
N GLU A 375 -20.45 -5.52 20.87
CA GLU A 375 -20.83 -6.62 19.98
C GLU A 375 -19.93 -6.70 18.73
N LYS A 376 -19.44 -5.55 18.23
CA LYS A 376 -18.46 -5.46 17.14
C LYS A 376 -17.01 -5.77 17.57
N GLY A 377 -16.80 -6.20 18.82
CA GLY A 377 -15.50 -6.68 19.30
C GLY A 377 -14.62 -5.63 19.98
N TRP A 378 -15.16 -4.44 20.29
CA TRP A 378 -14.45 -3.44 21.09
C TRP A 378 -14.48 -3.80 22.58
N ASP A 379 -13.41 -3.47 23.31
CA ASP A 379 -13.39 -3.65 24.77
C ASP A 379 -14.41 -2.74 25.48
N ALA A 380 -15.20 -3.31 26.39
CA ALA A 380 -16.28 -2.59 27.05
C ALA A 380 -15.79 -1.46 27.98
N GLN A 381 -14.67 -1.64 28.68
CA GLN A 381 -14.12 -0.59 29.53
C GLN A 381 -13.54 0.54 28.69
N PHE A 382 -12.92 0.19 27.56
CA PHE A 382 -12.38 1.14 26.61
C PHE A 382 -13.47 2.03 26.01
N VAL A 383 -14.55 1.43 25.49
CA VAL A 383 -15.69 2.16 24.90
C VAL A 383 -16.29 3.13 25.92
N ARG A 384 -16.55 2.65 27.14
CA ARG A 384 -17.22 3.42 28.19
C ARG A 384 -16.39 4.62 28.67
N ASN A 385 -15.08 4.44 28.83
CA ASN A 385 -14.25 5.41 29.55
C ASN A 385 -13.38 6.29 28.64
N TYR A 386 -13.02 5.83 27.44
CA TYR A 386 -11.98 6.46 26.63
C TYR A 386 -12.41 6.78 25.20
N MET A 387 -13.13 5.88 24.52
CA MET A 387 -13.37 5.96 23.08
C MET A 387 -14.01 7.30 22.65
N GLY A 388 -15.04 7.76 23.34
CA GLY A 388 -15.71 9.04 23.01
C GLY A 388 -14.81 10.26 23.19
N GLY A 389 -14.00 10.31 24.26
CA GLY A 389 -13.06 11.40 24.49
C GLY A 389 -11.88 11.40 23.51
N MET A 390 -11.41 10.22 23.12
CA MET A 390 -10.40 10.07 22.07
C MET A 390 -10.92 10.53 20.71
N ALA A 391 -12.15 10.18 20.34
CA ALA A 391 -12.78 10.64 19.11
C ALA A 391 -12.91 12.17 19.08
N GLU A 392 -13.47 12.77 20.14
CA GLU A 392 -13.60 14.23 20.28
C GLU A 392 -12.24 14.94 20.14
N SER A 393 -11.24 14.51 20.91
CA SER A 393 -9.90 15.10 20.88
C SER A 393 -9.25 14.97 19.50
N SER A 394 -9.40 13.82 18.84
CA SER A 394 -8.83 13.57 17.52
C SER A 394 -9.45 14.46 16.44
N ILE A 395 -10.78 14.59 16.44
CA ILE A 395 -11.48 15.52 15.53
C ILE A 395 -11.01 16.95 15.79
N MET A 396 -10.90 17.36 17.06
CA MET A 396 -10.51 18.73 17.42
C MET A 396 -9.06 19.05 17.08
N ALA A 397 -8.15 18.07 17.13
CA ALA A 397 -6.73 18.26 16.83
C ALA A 397 -6.46 18.70 15.38
N GLY A 398 -7.25 18.23 14.41
CA GLY A 398 -7.13 18.59 13.00
C GLY A 398 -5.87 18.10 12.28
N ALA A 399 -5.04 17.30 12.95
CA ALA A 399 -3.91 16.58 12.39
C ALA A 399 -3.48 15.47 13.36
N GLY A 400 -2.84 14.42 12.83
CA GLY A 400 -2.26 13.35 13.63
C GLY A 400 -1.68 12.22 12.77
N SER A 401 -1.14 11.18 13.41
CA SER A 401 -0.49 10.04 12.74
C SER A 401 -0.91 8.68 13.25
N SER A 402 -1.85 8.61 14.21
CA SER A 402 -2.32 7.34 14.77
C SER A 402 -3.43 6.74 13.92
N GLY A 403 -3.18 5.55 13.37
CA GLY A 403 -4.20 4.76 12.69
C GLY A 403 -5.34 4.31 13.63
N ASP A 404 -5.03 4.08 14.91
CA ASP A 404 -6.02 3.62 15.90
C ASP A 404 -7.07 4.71 16.20
N LEU A 405 -6.65 5.98 16.24
CA LEU A 405 -7.59 7.11 16.40
C LEU A 405 -8.50 7.25 15.18
N VAL A 406 -8.00 6.96 13.98
CA VAL A 406 -8.83 6.90 12.77
C VAL A 406 -9.86 5.78 12.87
N ARG A 407 -9.45 4.58 13.31
CA ARG A 407 -10.36 3.44 13.50
C ARG A 407 -11.48 3.75 14.48
N ILE A 408 -11.18 4.42 15.60
CA ILE A 408 -12.19 4.85 16.57
C ILE A 408 -13.24 5.73 15.89
N VAL A 409 -12.81 6.79 15.20
CA VAL A 409 -13.74 7.73 14.55
C VAL A 409 -14.58 7.02 13.49
N ILE A 410 -13.96 6.17 12.66
CA ILE A 410 -14.66 5.41 11.65
C ILE A 410 -15.70 4.47 12.27
N ALA A 411 -15.34 3.70 13.30
CA ALA A 411 -16.26 2.77 13.95
C ALA A 411 -17.50 3.47 14.53
N LEU A 412 -17.33 4.64 15.15
CA LEU A 412 -18.46 5.42 15.68
C LEU A 412 -19.40 5.87 14.56
N VAL A 413 -18.85 6.31 13.43
CA VAL A 413 -19.65 6.74 12.27
C VAL A 413 -20.34 5.53 11.62
N GLU A 414 -19.69 4.37 11.55
CA GLU A 414 -20.30 3.16 11.02
C GLU A 414 -21.50 2.72 11.85
N VAL A 415 -21.38 2.73 13.18
CA VAL A 415 -22.51 2.44 14.08
C VAL A 415 -23.65 3.43 13.88
N LEU A 416 -23.35 4.72 13.71
CA LEU A 416 -24.36 5.74 13.42
C LEU A 416 -25.07 5.49 12.08
N LEU A 417 -24.32 5.12 11.03
CA LEU A 417 -24.87 4.85 9.70
C LEU A 417 -25.73 3.58 9.69
N GLU A 418 -25.31 2.54 10.40
CA GLU A 418 -26.03 1.27 10.50
C GLU A 418 -27.36 1.38 11.26
N ASP A 419 -27.55 2.41 12.09
CA ASP A 419 -28.81 2.59 12.82
C ASP A 419 -29.94 3.13 11.91
N SER A 420 -29.57 3.80 10.82
CA SER A 420 -30.54 4.37 9.87
C SER A 420 -30.68 3.50 8.61
N GLN A 421 -31.92 3.25 8.15
CA GLN A 421 -32.14 2.53 6.88
C GLN A 421 -31.46 3.24 5.71
N VAL A 422 -31.49 4.58 5.70
CA VAL A 422 -30.84 5.42 4.69
C VAL A 422 -29.31 5.28 4.75
N GLY A 423 -28.71 5.22 5.94
CA GLY A 423 -27.27 5.10 6.14
C GLY A 423 -26.72 3.74 5.71
N ARG A 424 -27.44 2.63 5.98
CA ARG A 424 -27.03 1.28 5.55
C ARG A 424 -26.83 1.15 4.03
N SER A 425 -27.69 1.79 3.24
CA SER A 425 -27.62 1.75 1.78
C SER A 425 -26.67 2.78 1.17
N LYS A 426 -26.03 3.62 1.99
CA LYS A 426 -25.29 4.78 1.50
C LYS A 426 -23.92 4.37 0.99
N ASN A 427 -23.60 4.77 -0.24
CA ASN A 427 -22.25 4.65 -0.76
C ASN A 427 -21.32 5.63 -0.04
N LYS A 428 -20.46 5.13 0.85
CA LYS A 428 -19.54 5.96 1.64
C LYS A 428 -18.41 6.57 0.78
N ASP A 429 -18.15 6.03 -0.41
CA ASP A 429 -17.13 6.56 -1.32
C ASP A 429 -17.54 7.84 -2.03
N GLN A 430 -18.84 8.16 -2.04
CA GLN A 430 -19.36 9.35 -2.70
C GLN A 430 -20.28 10.14 -1.78
N THR A 431 -20.07 11.44 -1.72
CA THR A 431 -21.00 12.38 -1.07
C THR A 431 -21.36 13.52 -2.02
N LYS A 432 -22.20 14.44 -1.54
CA LYS A 432 -22.54 15.70 -2.23
C LYS A 432 -22.25 16.93 -1.37
N PHE A 433 -21.60 16.71 -0.23
CA PHE A 433 -21.40 17.73 0.79
C PHE A 433 -20.55 18.88 0.25
N TRP A 434 -19.40 18.57 -0.32
CA TRP A 434 -18.40 19.57 -0.69
C TRP A 434 -18.86 20.43 -1.86
N ARG A 435 -19.54 19.84 -2.85
CA ARG A 435 -20.17 20.59 -3.95
C ARG A 435 -21.40 21.40 -3.50
N GLY A 436 -22.11 20.95 -2.47
CA GLY A 436 -23.31 21.62 -1.91
C GLY A 436 -23.04 22.79 -0.97
N GLN A 437 -21.79 23.01 -0.55
CA GLN A 437 -21.42 24.03 0.45
C GLN A 437 -21.72 25.48 0.04
N ARG A 438 -21.89 25.77 -1.26
CA ARG A 438 -22.20 27.13 -1.74
C ARG A 438 -23.62 27.62 -1.37
N THR A 439 -24.50 26.71 -0.95
CA THR A 439 -25.95 26.97 -0.85
C THR A 439 -26.54 26.92 0.56
N GLN A 440 -25.78 26.55 1.59
CA GLN A 440 -26.36 26.32 2.92
C GLN A 440 -25.90 27.35 3.96
N GLY A 441 -26.83 28.22 4.35
CA GLY A 441 -26.78 28.98 5.59
C GLY A 441 -27.43 28.18 6.73
N GLY A 442 -26.69 28.02 7.83
CA GLY A 442 -27.23 28.08 9.19
C GLY A 442 -28.21 27.01 9.66
N ASN A 443 -27.98 25.72 9.38
CA ASN A 443 -28.62 24.65 10.17
C ASN A 443 -27.54 23.81 10.87
N MET A 444 -27.67 23.65 12.19
CA MET A 444 -26.67 22.99 13.06
C MET A 444 -26.74 21.46 13.06
N ASP A 445 -27.74 20.86 12.41
CA ASP A 445 -27.89 19.40 12.40
C ASP A 445 -27.09 18.79 11.24
N LEU A 446 -26.11 17.94 11.57
CA LEU A 446 -25.26 17.28 10.58
C LEU A 446 -26.01 16.10 9.97
N GLY A 447 -26.40 16.21 8.70
CA GLY A 447 -26.94 15.09 7.95
C GLY A 447 -25.87 14.07 7.57
N MET A 448 -26.31 12.89 7.15
CA MET A 448 -25.40 11.75 6.92
C MET A 448 -24.37 11.99 5.81
N ASP A 449 -24.70 12.79 4.78
CA ASP A 449 -23.71 13.15 3.74
C ASP A 449 -22.63 14.09 4.29
N GLU A 450 -23.01 15.04 5.15
CA GLU A 450 -22.07 15.93 5.79
C GLU A 450 -21.13 15.15 6.72
N ILE A 451 -21.67 14.22 7.52
CA ILE A 451 -20.89 13.38 8.42
C ILE A 451 -19.86 12.55 7.64
N ILE A 452 -20.29 11.83 6.60
CA ILE A 452 -19.38 11.02 5.78
C ILE A 452 -18.32 11.91 5.11
N GLY A 453 -18.72 13.05 4.55
CA GLY A 453 -17.81 13.99 3.89
C GLY A 453 -16.75 14.55 4.84
N LEU A 454 -17.16 14.99 6.03
CA LEU A 454 -16.28 15.52 7.07
C LEU A 454 -15.34 14.44 7.62
N VAL A 455 -15.83 13.22 7.83
CA VAL A 455 -15.02 12.11 8.36
C VAL A 455 -13.99 11.65 7.34
N LYS A 456 -14.32 11.60 6.04
CA LYS A 456 -13.33 11.33 4.98
C LYS A 456 -12.24 12.40 4.94
N TYR A 457 -12.59 13.65 5.19
CA TYR A 457 -11.62 14.74 5.32
C TYR A 457 -10.80 14.63 6.61
N PHE A 458 -11.38 14.18 7.72
CA PHE A 458 -10.61 13.81 8.92
C PHE A 458 -9.61 12.68 8.61
N VAL A 459 -9.99 11.64 7.87
CA VAL A 459 -9.03 10.60 7.44
C VAL A 459 -7.91 11.22 6.62
N LEU A 460 -8.21 12.17 5.73
CA LEU A 460 -7.21 12.93 4.96
C LEU A 460 -6.25 13.72 5.87
N GLU A 461 -6.74 14.36 6.95
CA GLU A 461 -5.92 15.08 7.94
C GLU A 461 -4.92 14.16 8.66
N TRP A 462 -5.31 12.91 8.90
CA TRP A 462 -4.54 11.90 9.63
C TRP A 462 -3.70 10.98 8.74
N SER A 463 -3.87 11.13 7.42
CA SER A 463 -3.14 10.38 6.40
C SER A 463 -1.70 10.85 6.32
N GLN A 464 -0.80 9.93 6.03
CA GLN A 464 0.63 10.21 5.97
C GLN A 464 1.13 10.23 4.54
N GLU A 465 2.21 10.96 4.37
CA GLU A 465 2.94 10.94 3.13
C GLU A 465 3.77 9.65 3.07
N LEU A 466 3.69 8.94 1.94
CA LEU A 466 4.65 7.91 1.62
C LEU A 466 5.49 8.41 0.44
N ASP A 467 6.81 8.46 0.62
CA ASP A 467 7.72 8.80 -0.47
C ASP A 467 7.69 7.69 -1.51
N TYR A 468 6.79 7.84 -2.47
CA TYR A 468 6.64 6.85 -3.51
C TYR A 468 7.92 6.70 -4.32
N GLN A 469 8.80 7.71 -4.39
CA GLN A 469 10.07 7.67 -5.15
C GLN A 469 11.02 6.58 -4.66
N LEU A 470 10.83 6.04 -3.45
CA LEU A 470 11.51 4.86 -2.97
C LEU A 470 11.52 3.73 -4.01
N TYR A 471 10.45 3.56 -4.77
CA TYR A 471 10.38 2.52 -5.81
C TYR A 471 11.47 2.67 -6.89
N HIS A 472 11.91 3.89 -7.21
CA HIS A 472 12.99 4.13 -8.17
C HIS A 472 14.37 3.79 -7.59
N GLN A 473 14.49 3.81 -6.27
CA GLN A 473 15.74 3.53 -5.57
C GLN A 473 15.96 2.03 -5.40
N LEU A 474 14.90 1.24 -5.40
CA LEU A 474 14.95 -0.20 -5.21
C LEU A 474 15.16 -0.96 -6.53
N PRO A 475 15.82 -2.13 -6.50
CA PRO A 475 15.94 -3.00 -7.67
C PRO A 475 14.57 -3.49 -8.14
N VAL A 476 14.50 -3.91 -9.41
CA VAL A 476 13.24 -4.33 -10.06
C VAL A 476 12.56 -5.47 -9.30
N SER A 477 13.36 -6.42 -8.83
CA SER A 477 12.93 -7.58 -8.06
C SER A 477 13.60 -7.59 -6.69
N LEU A 478 12.83 -7.99 -5.68
CA LEU A 478 13.18 -8.02 -4.27
C LEU A 478 12.84 -9.40 -3.72
N PHE A 479 13.53 -9.82 -2.65
CA PHE A 479 13.21 -11.05 -1.92
C PHE A 479 12.42 -10.71 -0.66
N LEU A 480 11.18 -11.17 -0.57
CA LEU A 480 10.36 -11.07 0.63
C LEU A 480 10.55 -12.34 1.45
N THR A 481 11.00 -12.17 2.70
CA THR A 481 11.17 -13.25 3.69
C THR A 481 10.04 -13.27 4.68
#